data_AF-A0A401U074-F1
#
_entry.id   AF-A0A401U074-F1
#
_cell.length_a   1.000
_cell.length_b   1.000
_cell.length_c   1.000
_cell.angle_alpha   90.00
_cell.angle_beta   90.00
_cell.angle_gamma   90.00
#
_symmetry.space_group_name_H-M   'P 1'
#
loop_
_entity.id
_entity.type
_entity.pdbx_description
1 polymer ?
#
loop_
_entity_poly.entity_id
_entity_poly.type
_entity_poly.pdbx_seq_one_letter_code
_entity_poly.pdbx_strand_id
1 'polypeptide(L)'
;MSRRKAVSAARRDSPGWNSGFSKPSLPIRKSIMAEVTAPKLPHAPALRRAIEQTPWRRFVILAALALAWELYARWLDNALLLPTLGATLSALWSAILSGELPNRTLTSLRVLVTGYALGVGVAAVFTALATLSRWGNEALGLLTSMFNPLPAIALLPIALLWFGVGT
;
A
#
# COMPACT_ATOMS: atom_id res chain seq x y z
N MET A 1 -54.28 -37.11 55.36
CA MET A 1 -54.56 -38.54 55.06
C MET A 1 -54.18 -38.80 53.60
N SER A 2 -53.24 -39.71 53.37
CA SER A 2 -52.71 -40.33 52.12
C SER A 2 -52.55 -39.52 50.82
N ARG A 3 -51.33 -39.31 50.26
CA ARG A 3 -50.29 -40.23 49.73
C ARG A 3 -50.55 -40.73 48.29
N ARG A 4 -49.54 -40.46 47.42
CA ARG A 4 -49.02 -41.29 46.30
C ARG A 4 -49.83 -41.21 44.99
N LYS A 5 -49.30 -41.42 43.79
CA LYS A 5 -47.97 -41.69 43.21
C LYS A 5 -48.17 -41.68 41.68
N ALA A 6 -47.06 -41.64 40.96
CA ALA A 6 -46.85 -42.33 39.68
C ALA A 6 -47.53 -41.75 38.44
N VAL A 7 -46.74 -40.98 37.69
CA VAL A 7 -46.49 -41.34 36.28
C VAL A 7 -44.97 -41.26 36.06
N SER A 8 -44.30 -42.35 36.44
CA SER A 8 -43.00 -42.74 35.89
C SER A 8 -43.29 -43.95 35.03
N ALA A 9 -43.05 -43.84 33.72
CA ALA A 9 -42.71 -44.93 32.79
C ALA A 9 -43.17 -44.56 31.38
N ALA A 10 -42.21 -44.24 30.51
CA ALA A 10 -42.15 -44.73 29.12
C ALA A 10 -41.14 -43.91 28.32
N ARG A 11 -39.86 -43.94 28.75
CA ARG A 11 -38.76 -43.68 27.83
C ARG A 11 -38.53 -45.03 27.14
N ARG A 12 -39.09 -45.19 25.93
CA ARG A 12 -38.88 -46.35 25.06
C ARG A 12 -38.39 -45.86 23.71
N ASP A 13 -37.07 -45.87 23.58
CA ASP A 13 -36.29 -46.36 22.44
C ASP A 13 -36.90 -46.11 21.05
N SER A 14 -36.30 -45.19 20.29
CA SER A 14 -36.50 -45.12 18.85
C SER A 14 -35.14 -45.01 18.16
N PRO A 15 -34.48 -46.13 17.81
CA PRO A 15 -33.33 -46.15 16.94
C PRO A 15 -33.81 -46.29 15.49
N GLY A 16 -33.51 -45.31 14.64
CA GLY A 16 -33.96 -45.33 13.26
C GLY A 16 -33.54 -44.11 12.48
N TRP A 17 -32.22 -43.88 12.38
CA TRP A 17 -31.66 -43.00 11.38
C TRP A 17 -31.90 -43.60 10.00
N ASN A 18 -32.93 -43.11 9.30
CA ASN A 18 -32.93 -42.81 7.86
C ASN A 18 -34.35 -42.85 7.30
N SER A 19 -34.82 -41.72 6.77
CA SER A 19 -35.31 -41.60 5.40
C SER A 19 -36.06 -40.29 5.23
N GLY A 20 -35.64 -39.50 4.25
CA GLY A 20 -36.33 -38.26 3.87
C GLY A 20 -35.61 -37.01 4.37
N PHE A 21 -34.46 -36.69 3.76
CA PHE A 21 -34.05 -35.29 3.61
C PHE A 21 -35.08 -34.57 2.71
N SER A 22 -36.27 -34.33 3.27
CA SER A 22 -37.26 -33.42 2.72
C SER A 22 -36.63 -32.04 2.81
N LYS A 23 -36.12 -31.51 1.69
CA LYS A 23 -35.56 -30.14 1.60
C LYS A 23 -36.57 -29.19 2.26
N PRO A 24 -36.29 -28.62 3.44
CA PRO A 24 -37.18 -27.63 4.00
C PRO A 24 -36.95 -26.37 3.17
N SER A 25 -37.84 -26.12 2.22
CA SER A 25 -38.11 -24.78 1.73
C SER A 25 -38.38 -23.91 2.95
N LEU A 26 -37.69 -22.77 3.06
CA LEU A 26 -38.07 -21.53 3.76
C LEU A 26 -36.79 -20.79 4.20
N PRO A 27 -36.86 -19.51 4.54
CA PRO A 27 -37.30 -18.34 3.79
C PRO A 27 -36.10 -17.40 3.54
N ILE A 28 -34.88 -17.90 3.73
CA ILE A 28 -33.64 -17.10 3.84
C ILE A 28 -33.22 -16.51 2.50
N ARG A 29 -33.54 -17.16 1.37
CA ARG A 29 -33.28 -16.56 0.04
C ARG A 29 -34.04 -15.25 -0.15
N LYS A 30 -35.21 -15.07 0.47
CA LYS A 30 -35.96 -13.80 0.34
C LYS A 30 -35.30 -12.68 1.12
N SER A 31 -34.73 -12.94 2.31
CA SER A 31 -33.98 -11.92 3.05
C SER A 31 -32.68 -11.54 2.36
N ILE A 32 -31.96 -12.52 1.76
CA ILE A 32 -30.75 -12.22 0.96
C ILE A 32 -31.11 -11.42 -0.31
N MET A 33 -32.24 -11.70 -0.96
CA MET A 33 -32.71 -10.93 -2.12
C MET A 33 -33.29 -9.55 -1.75
N ALA A 34 -33.77 -9.37 -0.52
CA ALA A 34 -34.19 -8.07 0.01
C ALA A 34 -33.00 -7.18 0.38
N GLU A 35 -31.88 -7.76 0.84
CA GLU A 35 -30.59 -7.07 0.98
C GLU A 35 -30.06 -6.56 -0.38
N VAL A 36 -30.40 -7.26 -1.48
CA VAL A 36 -30.05 -6.90 -2.86
C VAL A 36 -30.88 -5.70 -3.38
N THR A 37 -31.80 -5.14 -2.57
CA THR A 37 -32.62 -3.97 -2.94
C THR A 37 -32.42 -2.80 -1.96
N ALA A 38 -31.16 -2.39 -1.73
CA ALA A 38 -30.85 -1.04 -1.27
C ALA A 38 -30.16 -0.26 -2.42
N PRO A 39 -30.57 0.98 -2.68
CA PRO A 39 -30.23 1.71 -3.90
C PRO A 39 -28.72 1.87 -4.10
N LYS A 40 -28.30 1.72 -5.38
CA LYS A 40 -26.97 2.08 -5.90
C LYS A 40 -26.50 3.40 -5.30
N LEU A 41 -25.30 3.42 -4.73
CA LEU A 41 -24.58 4.66 -4.38
C LEU A 41 -24.23 5.40 -5.68
N PRO A 42 -24.73 6.63 -5.88
CA PRO A 42 -23.79 7.68 -6.24
C PRO A 42 -24.09 8.93 -5.42
N HIS A 43 -23.68 8.95 -4.16
CA HIS A 43 -23.78 10.15 -3.34
C HIS A 43 -22.39 10.45 -2.82
N ALA A 44 -21.51 10.95 -3.69
CA ALA A 44 -20.10 11.26 -3.44
C ALA A 44 -19.89 12.03 -2.13
N PRO A 45 -19.66 11.36 -0.98
CA PRO A 45 -19.34 12.06 0.26
C PRO A 45 -17.84 12.38 0.27
N ALA A 46 -17.05 11.76 -0.62
CA ALA A 46 -15.64 12.01 -0.85
C ALA A 46 -15.43 13.33 -1.60
N LEU A 47 -16.30 13.67 -2.56
CA LEU A 47 -16.24 14.97 -3.23
C LEU A 47 -16.71 16.09 -2.28
N ARG A 48 -17.76 15.84 -1.48
CA ARG A 48 -18.22 16.78 -0.43
C ARG A 48 -17.18 16.96 0.69
N ARG A 49 -16.46 15.90 1.11
CA ARG A 49 -15.29 15.96 2.00
C ARG A 49 -14.03 16.54 1.36
N ALA A 50 -13.95 16.58 0.03
CA ALA A 50 -12.90 17.28 -0.71
C ALA A 50 -13.20 18.79 -0.81
N ILE A 51 -14.48 19.17 -0.81
CA ILE A 51 -14.97 20.54 -0.94
C ILE A 51 -15.16 21.24 0.43
N GLU A 52 -15.47 20.50 1.51
CA GLU A 52 -15.52 21.02 2.90
C GLU A 52 -14.12 21.30 3.50
N GLN A 53 -13.07 21.00 2.73
CA GLN A 53 -11.71 21.40 3.02
C GLN A 53 -11.63 22.91 2.82
N THR A 54 -11.90 23.71 3.85
CA THR A 54 -11.71 25.17 3.75
C THR A 54 -10.26 25.42 3.32
N PRO A 55 -9.99 25.78 2.04
CA PRO A 55 -8.62 25.87 1.53
C PRO A 55 -7.87 26.94 2.31
N TRP A 56 -8.61 27.92 2.85
CA TRP A 56 -8.13 28.95 3.76
C TRP A 56 -7.46 28.40 5.03
N ARG A 57 -8.05 27.42 5.73
CA ARG A 57 -7.43 26.87 6.95
C ARG A 57 -6.08 26.23 6.65
N ARG A 58 -5.99 25.51 5.52
CA ARG A 58 -4.73 24.90 5.06
C ARG A 58 -3.74 25.96 4.63
N PHE A 59 -4.18 26.98 3.92
CA PHE A 59 -3.33 28.10 3.52
C PHE A 59 -2.79 28.86 4.73
N VAL A 60 -3.62 29.12 5.74
CA VAL A 60 -3.20 29.76 7.00
C VAL A 60 -2.20 28.88 7.74
N ILE A 61 -2.42 27.57 7.83
CA ILE A 61 -1.44 26.65 8.45
C ILE A 61 -0.12 26.66 7.66
N LEU A 62 -0.16 26.60 6.33
CA LEU A 62 1.02 26.64 5.47
C LEU A 62 1.74 27.99 5.59
N ALA A 63 1.02 29.10 5.63
CA ALA A 63 1.56 30.44 5.79
C ALA A 63 2.17 30.61 7.19
N ALA A 64 1.52 30.12 8.25
CA ALA A 64 2.05 30.14 9.60
C ALA A 64 3.32 29.30 9.72
N LEU A 65 3.35 28.11 9.09
CA LEU A 65 4.54 27.27 9.03
C LEU A 65 5.66 27.93 8.24
N ALA A 66 5.33 28.58 7.11
CA ALA A 66 6.29 29.32 6.31
C ALA A 66 6.89 30.49 7.10
N LEU A 67 6.06 31.25 7.82
CA LEU A 67 6.52 32.32 8.69
C LEU A 67 7.39 31.79 9.84
N ALA A 68 6.99 30.68 10.47
CA ALA A 68 7.78 30.04 11.52
C ALA A 68 9.16 29.59 11.00
N TRP A 69 9.21 29.01 9.79
CA TRP A 69 10.46 28.66 9.14
C TRP A 69 11.29 29.91 8.83
N GLU A 70 10.73 30.93 8.16
CA GLU A 70 11.45 32.16 7.85
C GLU A 70 12.03 32.82 9.11
N LEU A 71 11.26 32.86 10.20
CA LEU A 71 11.70 33.42 11.47
C LEU A 71 12.78 32.56 12.13
N TYR A 72 12.65 31.23 12.08
CA TYR A 72 13.65 30.30 12.60
C TYR A 72 14.96 30.36 11.80
N ALA A 73 14.89 30.41 10.47
CA ALA A 73 16.05 30.54 9.60
C ALA A 73 16.78 31.88 9.83
N ARG A 74 16.03 32.98 10.02
CA ARG A 74 16.62 34.28 10.39
C ARG A 74 17.20 34.30 11.80
N TRP A 75 16.61 33.57 12.74
CA TRP A 75 17.14 33.45 14.10
C TRP A 75 18.40 32.59 14.18
N LEU A 76 18.51 31.55 13.35
CA LEU A 76 19.67 30.69 13.25
C LEU A 76 20.89 31.40 12.63
N ASP A 77 20.64 32.48 11.87
CA ASP A 77 21.62 33.39 11.23
C ASP A 77 22.79 32.68 10.55
N ASN A 78 22.54 31.48 10.02
CA ASN A 78 23.54 30.63 9.42
C ASN A 78 22.97 29.94 8.18
N ALA A 79 23.25 30.55 7.02
CA ALA A 79 22.76 30.10 5.73
C ALA A 79 23.25 28.70 5.32
N LEU A 80 24.29 28.15 5.98
CA LEU A 80 24.75 26.79 5.73
C LEU A 80 23.86 25.73 6.39
N LEU A 81 23.21 26.06 7.51
CA LEU A 81 22.37 25.11 8.24
C LEU A 81 20.94 25.12 7.71
N LEU A 82 20.39 26.32 7.47
CA LEU A 82 19.01 26.44 7.00
C LEU A 82 18.80 27.77 6.27
N PRO A 83 18.78 27.77 4.92
CA PRO A 83 18.49 28.98 4.16
C PRO A 83 17.07 29.47 4.44
N THR A 84 16.85 30.79 4.31
CA THR A 84 15.52 31.38 4.40
C THR A 84 14.62 30.85 3.28
N LEU A 85 13.31 30.93 3.49
CA LEU A 85 12.35 30.48 2.47
C LEU A 85 12.50 31.29 1.19
N GLY A 86 12.70 32.60 1.32
CA GLY A 86 12.93 33.49 0.18
C GLY A 86 14.18 33.10 -0.63
N ALA A 87 15.28 32.80 0.04
CA ALA A 87 16.52 32.37 -0.61
C ALA A 87 16.37 30.99 -1.27
N THR A 88 15.63 30.08 -0.64
CA THR A 88 15.33 28.76 -1.20
C THR A 88 14.48 28.87 -2.47
N LEU A 89 13.45 29.73 -2.45
CA LEU A 89 12.58 29.97 -3.61
C LEU A 89 13.32 30.65 -4.76
N SER A 90 14.18 31.64 -4.46
CA SER A 90 14.95 32.34 -5.48
C SER A 90 16.00 31.42 -6.12
N ALA A 91 16.67 30.59 -5.31
CA ALA A 91 17.59 29.56 -5.80
C ALA A 91 16.86 28.53 -6.67
N LEU A 92 15.70 28.06 -6.25
CA LEU A 92 14.86 27.14 -7.03
C LEU A 92 14.48 27.75 -8.38
N TRP A 93 13.97 28.97 -8.39
CA TRP A 93 13.57 29.67 -9.61
C TRP A 93 14.76 29.89 -10.55
N SER A 94 15.89 30.34 -9.99
CA SER A 94 17.13 30.55 -10.75
C SER A 94 17.68 29.26 -11.33
N ALA A 95 17.63 28.16 -10.58
CA ALA A 95 18.13 26.85 -11.02
C ALA A 95 17.20 26.15 -12.03
N ILE A 96 15.90 26.49 -12.04
CA ILE A 96 14.98 26.11 -13.12
C ILE A 96 15.30 26.89 -14.38
N LEU A 97 15.44 28.22 -14.29
CA LEU A 97 15.76 29.09 -15.43
C LEU A 97 17.14 28.83 -16.04
N SER A 98 18.13 28.53 -15.20
CA SER A 98 19.49 28.18 -15.66
C SER A 98 19.53 26.82 -16.38
N GLY A 99 18.46 26.03 -16.31
CA GLY A 99 18.40 24.68 -16.87
C GLY A 99 19.19 23.64 -16.06
N GLU A 100 19.86 24.03 -14.98
CA GLU A 100 20.64 23.11 -14.16
C GLU A 100 19.75 22.06 -13.50
N LEU A 101 18.66 22.47 -12.85
CA LEU A 101 17.73 21.54 -12.20
C LEU A 101 17.11 20.56 -13.20
N PRO A 102 16.46 21.00 -14.30
CA PRO A 102 15.92 20.09 -15.30
C PRO A 102 16.96 19.12 -15.86
N ASN A 103 18.17 19.60 -16.16
CA ASN A 103 19.23 18.76 -16.72
C ASN A 103 19.72 17.68 -15.72
N ARG A 104 19.83 18.04 -14.44
CA ARG A 104 20.18 17.08 -13.37
C ARG A 104 19.05 16.07 -13.16
N THR A 105 17.81 16.52 -13.13
CA THR A 105 16.63 15.63 -13.05
C THR A 105 16.58 14.66 -14.23
N LEU A 106 16.81 15.14 -15.45
CA LEU A 106 16.86 14.29 -16.64
C LEU A 106 18.01 13.29 -16.60
N THR A 107 19.16 13.70 -16.07
CA THR A 107 20.31 12.79 -15.89
C THR A 107 19.96 11.66 -14.92
N SER A 108 19.38 11.97 -13.76
CA SER A 108 18.91 10.97 -12.81
C SER A 108 17.84 10.05 -13.42
N LEU A 109 16.90 10.63 -14.17
CA LEU A 109 15.84 9.87 -14.83
C LEU A 109 16.40 8.94 -15.92
N ARG A 110 17.38 9.42 -16.69
CA ARG A 110 18.06 8.61 -17.72
C ARG A 110 18.77 7.42 -17.10
N VAL A 111 19.49 7.62 -15.99
CA VAL A 111 20.15 6.52 -15.26
C VAL A 111 19.11 5.52 -14.77
N LEU A 112 18.02 6.00 -14.15
CA LEU A 112 16.93 5.16 -13.65
C LEU A 112 16.31 4.31 -14.76
N VAL A 113 15.94 4.93 -15.88
CA VAL A 113 15.31 4.25 -17.01
C VAL A 113 16.28 3.26 -17.66
N THR A 114 17.55 3.63 -17.83
CA THR A 114 18.55 2.74 -18.44
C THR A 114 18.80 1.52 -17.56
N GLY A 115 18.98 1.71 -16.24
CA GLY A 115 19.15 0.63 -15.29
C GLY A 115 17.92 -0.28 -15.22
N TYR A 116 16.72 0.31 -15.21
CA TYR A 116 15.46 -0.45 -15.23
C TYR A 116 15.30 -1.27 -16.51
N ALA A 117 15.54 -0.67 -17.68
CA ALA A 117 15.43 -1.36 -18.97
C ALA A 117 16.41 -2.54 -19.07
N LEU A 118 17.67 -2.35 -18.63
CA LEU A 118 18.66 -3.42 -18.58
C LEU A 118 18.23 -4.53 -17.60
N GLY A 119 17.78 -4.16 -16.40
CA GLY A 119 17.32 -5.12 -15.39
C GLY A 119 16.14 -5.96 -15.88
N VAL A 120 15.13 -5.33 -16.47
CA VAL A 120 13.98 -6.02 -17.08
C VAL A 120 14.42 -6.90 -18.24
N GLY A 121 15.33 -6.44 -19.10
CA GLY A 121 15.86 -7.23 -20.20
C GLY A 121 16.57 -8.51 -19.72
N VAL A 122 17.45 -8.38 -18.72
CA VAL A 122 18.14 -9.53 -18.11
C VAL A 122 17.14 -10.47 -17.44
N ALA A 123 16.21 -9.94 -16.66
CA ALA A 123 15.18 -10.74 -16.00
C ALA A 123 14.32 -11.51 -17.02
N ALA A 124 13.90 -10.87 -18.11
CA ALA A 124 13.11 -11.51 -19.16
C ALA A 124 13.87 -12.66 -19.82
N VAL A 125 15.16 -12.48 -20.13
CA VAL A 125 16.02 -13.55 -20.67
C VAL A 125 16.13 -14.71 -19.67
N PHE A 126 16.39 -14.42 -18.40
CA PHE A 126 16.45 -15.44 -17.34
C PHE A 126 15.14 -16.19 -17.16
N THR A 127 14.01 -15.47 -17.12
CA THR A 127 12.67 -16.07 -17.01
C THR A 127 12.34 -16.93 -18.21
N ALA A 128 12.68 -16.49 -19.42
CA ALA A 128 12.50 -17.30 -20.62
C ALA A 128 13.31 -18.60 -20.53
N LEU A 129 14.62 -18.50 -20.26
CA LEU A 129 15.50 -19.68 -20.10
C LEU A 129 15.01 -20.62 -18.99
N ALA A 130 14.49 -20.06 -17.90
CA ALA A 130 13.95 -20.83 -16.79
C ALA A 130 12.61 -21.51 -17.08
N THR A 131 11.77 -20.90 -17.92
CA THR A 131 10.49 -21.50 -18.33
C THR A 131 10.73 -22.64 -19.34
N LEU A 132 11.75 -22.49 -20.19
CA LEU A 132 12.16 -23.49 -21.17
C LEU A 132 12.97 -24.66 -20.56
N SER A 133 13.41 -24.57 -19.30
CA SER A 133 14.27 -25.57 -18.64
C SER A 133 13.76 -25.98 -17.24
N ARG A 134 13.70 -27.28 -16.95
CA ARG A 134 13.26 -27.81 -15.65
C ARG A 134 14.08 -27.27 -14.47
N TRP A 135 15.41 -27.16 -14.66
CA TRP A 135 16.33 -26.65 -13.65
C TRP A 135 16.16 -25.16 -13.37
N GLY A 136 15.79 -24.38 -14.38
CA GLY A 136 15.65 -22.94 -14.22
C GLY A 136 14.39 -22.56 -13.44
N ASN A 137 13.30 -23.32 -13.59
CA ASN A 137 12.09 -23.11 -12.80
C ASN A 137 12.35 -23.36 -11.29
N GLU A 138 13.10 -24.41 -10.96
CA GLU A 138 13.52 -24.67 -9.57
C GLU A 138 14.47 -23.59 -9.03
N ALA A 139 15.47 -23.18 -9.83
CA ALA A 139 16.41 -22.12 -9.44
C ALA A 139 15.70 -20.78 -9.18
N LEU A 140 14.73 -20.38 -10.03
CA LEU A 140 13.95 -19.15 -9.83
C LEU A 140 13.05 -19.22 -8.60
N GLY A 141 12.46 -20.39 -8.32
CA GLY A 141 11.66 -20.62 -7.11
C GLY A 141 12.49 -20.48 -5.82
N LEU A 142 13.71 -21.00 -5.82
CA LEU A 142 14.67 -20.86 -4.72
C LEU A 142 15.13 -19.40 -4.57
N LEU A 143 15.57 -18.75 -5.66
CA LEU A 143 16.00 -17.35 -5.65
C LEU A 143 14.89 -16.42 -5.13
N THR A 144 13.66 -16.59 -5.63
CA THR A 144 12.49 -15.81 -5.18
C THR A 144 12.23 -16.02 -3.70
N SER A 145 12.32 -17.26 -3.20
CA SER A 145 12.12 -17.56 -1.78
C SER A 145 13.22 -16.97 -0.90
N MET A 146 14.45 -16.87 -1.39
CA MET A 146 15.57 -16.25 -0.67
C MET A 146 15.51 -14.72 -0.70
N PHE A 147 14.98 -14.12 -1.77
CA PHE A 147 14.79 -12.67 -1.89
C PHE A 147 13.54 -12.13 -1.20
N ASN A 148 12.48 -12.93 -1.06
CA ASN A 148 11.24 -12.52 -0.39
C ASN A 148 11.44 -12.02 1.07
N PRO A 149 12.28 -12.66 1.92
CA PRO A 149 12.56 -12.17 3.26
C PRO A 149 13.69 -11.12 3.31
N LEU A 150 14.30 -10.73 2.19
CA LEU A 150 15.39 -9.75 2.20
C LEU A 150 14.83 -8.33 2.15
N PRO A 151 14.83 -7.59 3.28
CA PRO A 151 14.42 -6.19 3.26
C PRO A 151 15.35 -5.40 2.34
N ALA A 152 14.79 -4.60 1.44
CA ALA A 152 15.54 -3.80 0.46
C ALA A 152 16.61 -2.88 1.10
N ILE A 153 16.44 -2.55 2.39
CA ILE A 153 17.40 -1.76 3.18
C ILE A 153 18.79 -2.42 3.27
N ALA A 154 18.87 -3.76 3.24
CA ALA A 154 20.13 -4.51 3.34
C ALA A 154 20.88 -4.61 2.01
N LEU A 155 20.22 -4.34 0.88
CA LEU A 155 20.84 -4.31 -0.44
C LEU A 155 21.66 -3.04 -0.65
N LEU A 156 21.30 -1.94 0.02
CA LEU A 156 22.01 -0.65 -0.05
C LEU A 156 23.51 -0.79 0.29
N PRO A 157 23.92 -1.36 1.45
CA PRO A 157 25.33 -1.49 1.80
C PRO A 157 26.13 -2.45 0.90
N ILE A 158 25.51 -3.53 0.42
CA ILE A 158 26.17 -4.45 -0.52
C ILE A 158 26.40 -3.77 -1.87
N ALA A 159 25.42 -2.99 -2.35
CA ALA A 159 25.58 -2.19 -3.54
C ALA A 159 26.73 -1.19 -3.40
N LEU A 160 26.86 -0.52 -2.25
CA LEU A 160 27.99 0.38 -1.99
C LEU A 160 29.35 -0.33 -2.04
N LEU A 161 29.43 -1.55 -1.50
CA LEU A 161 30.65 -2.38 -1.53
C LEU A 161 30.99 -2.85 -2.95
N TRP A 162 29.98 -3.18 -3.76
CA TRP A 162 30.17 -3.66 -5.12
C TRP A 162 30.45 -2.54 -6.14
N PHE A 163 29.80 -1.39 -5.97
CA PHE A 163 29.97 -0.23 -6.85
C PHE A 163 31.09 0.72 -6.40
N GLY A 164 31.75 0.45 -5.25
CA GLY A 164 32.96 1.15 -4.82
C GLY A 164 32.75 2.61 -4.39
N VAL A 165 31.53 3.02 -4.03
CA VAL A 165 31.21 4.42 -3.67
C VAL A 165 31.56 4.74 -2.20
N GLY A 166 32.18 3.80 -1.49
CA GLY A 166 32.61 3.93 -0.09
C GLY A 166 34.11 4.10 0.13
N THR A 167 34.90 4.24 -0.94
CA THR A 167 36.35 4.51 -0.94
C THR A 167 36.65 5.75 -1.76
#